data_AF-A0A4Q7ZGI7-F1
#
_entry.id   AF-A0A4Q7ZGI7-F1
#
_cell.length_a   1.000
_cell.length_b   1.000
_cell.length_c   1.000
_cell.angle_alpha   90.00
_cell.angle_beta   90.00
_cell.angle_gamma   90.00
#
_symmetry.space_group_name_H-M   'P 1'
#
loop_
_entity.id
_entity.type
_entity.pdbx_description
1 polymer ?
#
loop_
_entity_poly.entity_id
_entity_poly.type
_entity_poly.pdbx_seq_one_letter_code
_entity_poly.pdbx_strand_id
1 'polypeptide(L)' 'MTGQPRPGVTLRLTDEDYKYGVGPIVCQVESVIEPYDYGDGLTWWLVVGKCAKGTPEHHGGWQGRELYIRGPAFTQAV' A
#
# COMPACT_ATOMS: atom_id res chain seq x y z
N MET A 1 7.93 -5.18 -15.10
CA MET A 1 7.55 -3.77 -14.90
C MET A 1 7.11 -3.62 -13.45
N THR A 2 7.91 -2.98 -12.61
CA THR A 2 7.50 -2.60 -11.25
C THR A 2 6.61 -1.36 -11.39
N GLY A 3 5.35 -1.43 -10.97
CA GLY A 3 4.43 -0.30 -11.08
C GLY A 3 4.95 0.86 -10.23
N GLN A 4 5.24 2.01 -10.86
CA GLN A 4 5.52 3.22 -10.10
C GLN A 4 4.20 3.69 -9.47
N PRO A 5 4.16 3.92 -8.15
CA PRO A 5 2.95 4.32 -7.45
C PRO A 5 2.45 5.69 -7.90
N ARG A 6 1.14 5.91 -7.79
CA ARG A 6 0.49 7.19 -8.10
C ARG A 6 -0.42 7.62 -6.96
N PRO A 7 -0.38 8.89 -6.52
CA PRO A 7 -1.40 9.42 -5.62
C PRO A 7 -2.82 9.23 -6.18
N GLY A 8 -3.79 9.04 -5.28
CA GLY A 8 -5.21 8.87 -5.58
C GLY A 8 -5.64 7.43 -5.89
N VAL A 9 -4.71 6.49 -6.06
CA VAL A 9 -5.08 5.07 -6.27
C VAL A 9 -5.54 4.43 -4.97
N THR A 10 -6.54 3.56 -5.08
CA THR A 10 -6.97 2.69 -3.98
C THR A 10 -6.41 1.30 -4.22
N LEU A 11 -5.74 0.76 -3.20
CA LEU A 11 -5.09 -0.54 -3.25
C LEU A 11 -5.76 -1.48 -2.26
N ARG A 12 -5.92 -2.72 -2.67
CA ARG A 12 -6.20 -3.83 -1.75
C ARG A 12 -4.87 -4.51 -1.42
N LEU A 13 -4.44 -4.38 -0.17
CA LEU A 13 -3.15 -4.88 0.29
C LEU A 13 -3.36 -6.13 1.16
N THR A 14 -2.65 -7.20 0.81
CA THR A 14 -2.46 -8.40 1.65
C THR A 14 -1.23 -8.23 2.54
N ASP A 15 -1.02 -9.14 3.49
CA ASP A 15 0.15 -9.07 4.40
C ASP A 15 1.50 -9.18 3.67
N GLU A 16 1.52 -9.68 2.43
CA GLU A 16 2.72 -9.67 1.60
C GLU A 16 2.94 -8.33 0.89
N ASP A 17 1.88 -7.55 0.70
CA ASP A 17 1.92 -6.30 -0.05
C ASP A 17 2.51 -5.13 0.73
N TYR A 18 2.54 -5.23 2.07
CA TYR A 18 3.03 -4.17 2.94
C TYR A 18 3.72 -4.71 4.20
N LYS A 19 4.67 -3.96 4.76
CA LYS A 19 5.32 -4.31 6.04
C LYS A 19 4.52 -3.78 7.25
N TYR A 20 4.65 -4.46 8.39
CA TYR A 20 4.01 -4.19 9.71
C TYR A 20 2.61 -4.79 9.98
N GLY A 21 2.14 -5.72 9.14
CA GLY A 21 1.31 -6.88 9.54
C GLY A 21 0.12 -6.63 10.47
N VAL A 22 -0.86 -5.84 10.05
CA VAL A 22 -2.13 -5.65 10.78
C VAL A 22 -3.33 -6.37 10.13
N GLY A 23 -3.07 -7.28 9.18
CA GLY A 23 -4.05 -8.00 8.36
C GLY A 23 -4.37 -7.28 7.04
N PRO A 24 -5.25 -7.83 6.19
CA PRO A 24 -5.64 -7.18 4.94
C PRO A 24 -6.19 -5.77 5.16
N ILE A 25 -5.68 -4.82 4.38
CA ILE A 25 -6.12 -3.42 4.42
C ILE A 25 -6.48 -2.91 3.03
N VAL A 26 -7.37 -1.94 3.00
CA VAL A 26 -7.53 -1.04 1.87
C VAL A 26 -6.71 0.20 2.16
N CYS A 27 -5.95 0.67 1.18
CA CYS A 27 -5.16 1.90 1.28
C CYS A 27 -5.48 2.83 0.12
N GLN A 28 -5.97 4.02 0.41
CA GLN A 28 -5.99 5.12 -0.55
C GLN A 28 -4.67 5.89 -0.42
N VAL A 29 -3.85 5.83 -1.47
CA VAL A 29 -2.54 6.49 -1.51
C VAL A 29 -2.75 7.99 -1.64
N GLU A 30 -2.27 8.78 -0.68
CA GLU A 30 -2.34 10.25 -0.73
C GLU A 30 -1.02 10.85 -1.24
N SER A 31 0.11 10.23 -0.90
CA SER A 31 1.44 10.66 -1.33
C SER A 31 2.39 9.48 -1.47
N VAL A 32 3.35 9.60 -2.38
CA VAL A 32 4.49 8.70 -2.54
C VAL A 32 5.73 9.47 -2.14
N ILE A 33 6.50 8.95 -1.19
CA ILE A 33 7.69 9.62 -0.66
C ILE A 33 8.93 9.17 -1.41
N GLU A 34 9.36 7.93 -1.20
CA GLU A 34 10.61 7.42 -1.76
C GLU A 34 10.58 5.90 -1.99
N PRO A 35 11.36 5.38 -2.95
CA PRO A 35 11.60 3.95 -3.05
C PRO A 35 12.56 3.49 -1.95
N TYR A 36 12.36 2.27 -1.45
CA TYR A 36 13.19 1.63 -0.46
C TYR A 36 13.51 0.19 -0.90
N ASP A 37 14.75 -0.24 -0.67
CA ASP A 37 15.21 -1.60 -0.96
C ASP A 37 15.46 -2.34 0.35
N TYR A 38 14.68 -3.40 0.59
CA TYR A 38 14.84 -4.27 1.76
C TYR A 38 15.86 -5.41 1.53
N GLY A 39 16.46 -5.49 0.34
CA GLY A 39 17.39 -6.56 -0.04
C GLY A 39 16.71 -7.88 -0.44
N ASP A 40 15.40 -7.86 -0.70
CA ASP A 40 14.61 -9.02 -1.13
C ASP A 40 14.43 -9.10 -2.67
N GLY A 41 15.08 -8.20 -3.41
CA GLY A 41 14.99 -8.13 -4.86
C GLY A 41 13.73 -7.44 -5.39
N LEU A 42 12.92 -6.85 -4.51
CA LEU A 42 11.74 -6.07 -4.87
C LEU A 42 11.91 -4.60 -4.48
N THR A 43 11.39 -3.69 -5.32
CA THR A 43 11.28 -2.28 -4.94
C THR A 43 10.08 -2.08 -4.05
N TRP A 44 10.30 -1.50 -2.87
CA TRP A 44 9.25 -1.04 -1.96
C TRP A 44 9.11 0.48 -2.07
N TRP A 45 7.95 1.01 -1.72
CA TRP A 45 7.68 2.44 -1.75
C TRP A 45 7.12 2.89 -0.41
N LEU A 46 7.74 3.88 0.21
CA LEU A 46 7.17 4.57 1.35
C LEU A 46 6.04 5.48 0.86
N VAL A 47 4.84 5.26 1.39
CA VAL A 47 3.65 6.05 1.06
C VAL A 47 2.97 6.57 2.32
N VAL A 48 2.30 7.71 2.17
CA VAL A 48 1.30 8.20 3.12
C VAL A 48 -0.06 7.91 2.50
N GLY A 49 -0.94 7.27 3.26
CA GLY A 49 -2.29 6.98 2.79
C GLY A 49 -3.30 6.81 3.91
N LYS A 50 -4.57 6.88 3.54
CA LYS A 50 -5.66 6.48 4.42
C LYS A 50 -5.82 4.98 4.32
N CYS A 51 -5.73 4.31 5.46
CA CYS A 51 -5.86 2.86 5.55
C CYS A 51 -7.07 2.47 6.38
N ALA A 52 -7.78 1.42 5.96
CA ALA A 52 -8.83 0.81 6.73
C ALA A 52 -8.68 -0.72 6.69
N LYS A 53 -8.91 -1.40 7.82
CA LYS A 53 -8.94 -2.87 7.84
C LYS A 53 -10.17 -3.36 7.08
N GLY A 54 -9.99 -4.36 6.23
CA GLY A 54 -11.09 -4.97 5.46
C GLY A 54 -10.91 -4.93 3.95
N THR A 55 -12.03 -4.87 3.22
CA THR A 55 -12.09 -4.77 1.75
C THR A 55 -12.63 -3.42 1.31
N PRO A 56 -12.46 -3.00 0.04
CA PRO A 56 -12.98 -1.71 -0.43
C PRO A 56 -14.48 -1.53 -0.18
N GLU A 57 -15.24 -2.63 -0.22
CA GLU A 57 -16.69 -2.65 0.01
C GLU A 57 -17.07 -2.70 1.50
N HIS A 58 -16.20 -3.25 2.35
CA HIS A 58 -16.44 -3.44 3.78
C HIS A 58 -15.16 -3.18 4.58
N HIS A 59 -15.00 -1.95 5.05
CA HIS A 59 -13.83 -1.54 5.82
C HIS A 59 -14.22 -0.82 7.12
N GLY A 60 -13.32 -0.88 8.10
CA GLY A 60 -13.42 -0.07 9.32
C GLY A 60 -13.19 1.42 9.08
N GLY A 61 -13.02 2.20 10.14
CA GLY A 61 -12.70 3.63 10.02
C GLY A 61 -11.34 3.85 9.34
N TRP A 62 -11.30 4.82 8.41
CA TRP A 62 -10.05 5.25 7.76
C TRP A 62 -9.11 5.93 8.76
N GLN A 63 -7.83 5.56 8.72
CA GLN A 63 -6.77 6.17 9.52
C GLN A 63 -5.58 6.50 8.62
N GLY A 64 -5.03 7.71 8.77
CA GLY A 64 -3.79 8.10 8.10
C GLY A 64 -2.61 7.27 8.62
N ARG A 65 -1.83 6.70 7.71
CA ARG A 65 -0.68 5.86 8.03
C ARG A 65 0.45 6.04 7.02
N GLU A 66 1.66 5.81 7.50
CA GLU A 66 2.86 5.62 6.69
C GLU A 66 3.13 4.12 6.55
N LEU A 67 3.30 3.64 5.32
CA LEU A 67 3.53 2.22 5.04
C LEU A 67 4.48 2.04 3.87
N TYR A 68 5.27 0.98 3.94
CA TYR A 68 6.04 0.48 2.81
C TYR A 68 5.18 -0.50 2.02
N ILE A 69 4.90 -0.18 0.77
CA ILE A 69 4.10 -1.02 -0.14
C ILE A 69 5.03 -1.60 -1.21
N ARG A 70 4.90 -2.89 -1.49
CA ARG A 70 5.67 -3.55 -2.56
C ARG A 70 5.25 -3.03 -3.94
N GLY A 71 6.21 -2.81 -4.83
CA GLY A 71 5.98 -2.35 -6.20
C GLY A 71 4.89 -3.11 -6.97
N PRO A 72 4.83 -4.45 -6.91
CA PRO A 72 3.77 -5.22 -7.56
C PRO A 72 2.36 -4.94 -7.06
N ALA A 73 2.16 -4.49 -5.82
CA ALA A 73 0.82 -4.20 -5.30
C ALA A 73 0.14 -3.04 -6.06
N PHE A 74 0.93 -2.12 -6.63
CA PHE A 74 0.42 -0.99 -7.40
C PHE A 74 -0.18 -1.39 -8.76
N THR A 75 -0.01 -2.63 -9.21
CA THR A 75 -0.69 -3.15 -10.42
C THR A 75 -2.08 -3.71 -10.11
N GLN A 76 -2.42 -3.83 -8.83
CA GLN A 76 -3.68 -4.40 -8.32
C GLN A 76 -4.65 -3.30 -7.83
N ALA A 77 -4.51 -2.08 -8.34
CA ALA A 77 -5.41 -0.97 -8.02
C ALA A 77 -6.85 -1.33 -8.41
N VAL A 78 -7.80 -0.98 -7.53
CA VAL A 78 -9.24 -1.22 -7.68
C VAL A 78 -9.98 0.04 -8.11
#